data_AF-A0A2A4M093-F1
#
_entry.id   AF-A0A2A4M093-F1
#
_cell.length_a   1.000
_cell.length_b   1.000
_cell.length_c   1.000
_cell.angle_alpha   90.00
_cell.angle_beta   90.00
_cell.angle_gamma   90.00
#
_symmetry.space_group_name_H-M   'P 1'
#
loop_
_entity.id
_entity.type
_entity.pdbx_description
1 polymer ?
#
loop_
_entity_poly.entity_id
_entity_poly.type
_entity_poly.pdbx_seq_one_letter_code
_entity_poly.pdbx_strand_id
1 'polypeptide(L)'
;MNGFEYGLDNWVYGANGDSGGIVTSPGTGLSVNIRGRDFRFRPDTLEFQTQTGQTQYGRRRDDWGNWFGNNNPNLGWHYTQPEHYLRRNPHFVAPSPRHPIGNYSRSQQINHISKPHQRFSGVGTYHQITAANSPTPYRDELFGEQSSRHLFISAPAYNVVRRELLKPDGITFSSSRPEGADGQEFLASSDSWFRPVTLKTGPDGALWIADFYRLVLEHPEWIPDDVERYHNVRAGSDRGRIYRVYPDSTKPRPIPNLAGKTTAQLVAALDSPSGWQRDTVQKLLVQRNDKSADTHLA
;
A
#
# COMPACT_ATOMS: atom_id res chain seq x y z
N MET A 1 12.93 -5.51 0.80
CA MET A 1 12.53 -4.18 1.32
C MET A 1 11.81 -3.37 0.24
N ASN A 2 10.64 -2.80 0.52
CA ASN A 2 9.90 -1.94 -0.42
C ASN A 2 8.89 -1.01 0.29
N GLY A 3 8.20 -0.18 -0.50
CA GLY A 3 6.97 0.50 -0.09
C GLY A 3 7.11 1.49 1.05
N PHE A 4 8.03 2.44 0.88
CA PHE A 4 8.28 3.49 1.87
C PHE A 4 7.09 4.44 2.03
N GLU A 5 6.71 4.70 3.28
CA GLU A 5 5.59 5.58 3.63
C GLU A 5 5.97 6.44 4.84
N TYR A 6 5.53 7.70 4.85
CA TYR A 6 5.83 8.63 5.94
C TYR A 6 4.78 8.50 7.05
N GLY A 7 5.23 8.39 8.30
CA GLY A 7 4.37 8.34 9.46
C GLY A 7 4.02 9.72 10.01
N LEU A 8 2.95 9.78 10.81
CA LEU A 8 2.58 10.98 11.57
C LEU A 8 3.64 11.40 12.59
N ASP A 9 4.54 10.48 12.95
CA ASP A 9 5.64 10.66 13.90
C ASP A 9 6.97 11.08 13.25
N ASN A 10 6.93 11.47 11.97
CA ASN A 10 8.06 11.86 11.14
C ASN A 10 9.08 10.75 10.84
N TRP A 11 8.71 9.49 11.09
CA TRP A 11 9.50 8.32 10.68
C TRP A 11 9.11 7.87 9.26
N VAL A 12 10.08 7.33 8.53
CA VAL A 12 9.81 6.58 7.29
C VAL A 12 9.64 5.11 7.65
N TYR A 13 8.52 4.52 7.23
CA TYR A 13 8.21 3.11 7.42
C TYR A 13 8.46 2.34 6.14
N GLY A 14 8.91 1.10 6.24
CA GLY A 14 9.17 0.22 5.11
C GLY A 14 8.69 -1.21 5.36
N ALA A 15 8.26 -1.85 4.28
CA ALA A 15 7.91 -3.26 4.26
C ALA A 15 9.18 -4.10 4.04
N ASN A 16 9.41 -5.11 4.88
CA ASN A 16 10.57 -5.98 4.74
C ASN A 16 10.37 -7.03 3.64
N GLY A 17 9.19 -7.65 3.59
CA GLY A 17 8.93 -8.86 2.81
C GLY A 17 9.65 -10.05 3.41
N ASP A 18 10.19 -10.90 2.55
CA ASP A 18 10.90 -12.14 2.94
C ASP A 18 12.43 -11.98 2.92
N SER A 19 12.94 -10.75 2.79
CA SER A 19 14.38 -10.47 2.71
C SER A 19 15.12 -10.83 4.00
N GLY A 20 14.63 -10.37 5.16
CA GLY A 20 15.33 -10.55 6.44
C GLY A 20 16.71 -9.89 6.48
N GLY A 21 17.60 -10.39 7.34
CA GLY A 21 18.99 -9.92 7.44
C GLY A 21 19.23 -8.85 8.51
N ILE A 22 20.49 -8.42 8.61
CA ILE A 22 20.94 -7.36 9.53
C ILE A 22 21.09 -6.08 8.70
N VAL A 23 20.40 -5.02 9.12
CA VAL A 23 20.53 -3.69 8.56
C VAL A 23 21.41 -2.86 9.49
N THR A 24 22.49 -2.32 8.95
CA THR A 24 23.40 -1.42 9.68
C THR A 24 23.17 0.01 9.24
N SER A 25 22.87 0.88 10.20
CA SER A 25 22.73 2.31 9.98
C SER A 25 24.11 2.93 9.70
N PRO A 26 24.27 3.65 8.59
CA PRO A 26 25.53 4.33 8.30
C PRO A 26 25.82 5.37 9.39
N GLY A 27 27.08 5.50 9.80
CA GLY A 27 27.51 6.56 10.73
C GLY A 27 27.16 6.39 12.21
N THR A 28 26.24 5.49 12.59
CA THR A 28 25.89 5.24 14.01
C THR A 28 26.41 3.90 14.55
N GLY A 29 26.76 2.97 13.64
CA GLY A 29 27.14 1.59 14.01
C GLY A 29 25.97 0.72 14.50
N LEU A 30 24.76 1.28 14.60
CA LEU A 30 23.55 0.55 14.99
C LEU A 30 23.27 -0.55 13.96
N SER A 31 23.15 -1.79 14.43
CA SER A 31 22.83 -2.96 13.60
C SER A 31 21.59 -3.66 14.12
N VAL A 32 20.60 -3.87 13.24
CA VAL A 32 19.27 -4.38 13.62
C VAL A 32 18.90 -5.55 12.71
N ASN A 33 18.57 -6.69 13.31
CA ASN A 33 18.04 -7.83 12.58
C ASN A 33 16.54 -7.62 12.28
N ILE A 34 16.18 -7.56 11.00
CA ILE A 34 14.82 -7.30 10.56
C ILE A 34 14.03 -8.59 10.24
N ARG A 35 14.60 -9.79 10.46
CA ARG A 35 13.91 -11.05 10.12
C ARG A 35 12.53 -11.13 10.78
N GLY A 36 11.50 -11.33 9.95
CA GLY A 36 10.10 -11.42 10.41
C GLY A 36 9.49 -10.10 10.91
N ARG A 37 10.18 -8.97 10.70
CA ARG A 37 9.76 -7.62 11.08
C ARG A 37 9.78 -6.69 9.88
N ASP A 38 8.82 -5.78 9.81
CA ASP A 38 8.93 -4.56 9.01
C ASP A 38 9.91 -3.61 9.73
N PHE A 39 10.12 -2.41 9.20
CA PHE A 39 11.08 -1.48 9.80
C PHE A 39 10.63 -0.03 9.66
N ARG A 40 11.28 0.83 10.44
CA ARG A 40 11.17 2.28 10.32
C ARG A 40 12.51 2.95 10.60
N PHE A 41 12.75 4.09 9.98
CA PHE A 41 13.96 4.87 10.18
C PHE A 41 13.71 6.38 10.07
N ARG A 42 14.64 7.17 10.61
CA ARG A 42 14.73 8.61 10.40
C ARG A 42 15.92 8.92 9.51
N PRO A 43 15.72 9.54 8.34
CA PRO A 43 16.83 9.83 7.43
C PRO A 43 17.82 10.84 8.02
N ASP A 44 17.35 11.81 8.81
CA ASP A 44 18.20 12.91 9.30
C ASP A 44 19.02 12.52 10.53
N THR A 45 18.47 11.69 11.43
CA THR A 45 19.13 11.24 12.67
C THR A 45 19.75 9.86 12.55
N LEU A 46 19.54 9.17 11.42
CA LEU A 46 20.03 7.81 11.14
C LEU A 46 19.54 6.76 12.17
N GLU A 47 18.50 7.08 12.94
CA GLU A 47 17.84 6.14 13.83
C GLU A 47 17.13 5.05 13.02
N PHE A 48 17.23 3.80 13.46
CA PHE A 48 16.61 2.65 12.80
C PHE A 48 15.96 1.73 13.84
N GLN A 49 14.75 1.25 13.56
CA GLN A 49 14.01 0.36 14.45
C GLN A 49 13.22 -0.69 13.67
N THR A 50 13.05 -1.87 14.26
CA THR A 50 12.05 -2.83 13.80
C THR A 50 10.64 -2.28 14.01
N GLN A 51 9.72 -2.76 13.17
CA GLN A 51 8.29 -2.51 13.28
C GLN A 51 7.49 -3.80 13.11
N THR A 52 6.36 -3.85 13.80
CA THR A 52 5.40 -4.94 13.78
C THR A 52 4.92 -5.18 12.35
N GLY A 53 5.18 -6.38 11.84
CA GLY A 53 4.67 -6.81 10.55
C GLY A 53 5.70 -7.58 9.76
N GLN A 54 5.28 -8.11 8.62
CA GLN A 54 6.16 -8.65 7.59
C GLN A 54 5.36 -8.54 6.31
N THR A 55 5.33 -7.31 5.79
CA THR A 55 4.53 -6.97 4.62
C THR A 55 5.32 -7.30 3.36
N GLN A 56 4.73 -7.99 2.39
CA GLN A 56 5.43 -8.28 1.13
C GLN A 56 5.36 -7.13 0.14
N TYR A 57 4.23 -6.43 0.04
CA TYR A 57 4.03 -5.39 -0.98
C TYR A 57 3.41 -4.12 -0.43
N GLY A 58 4.26 -3.27 0.14
CA GLY A 58 3.89 -1.94 0.59
C GLY A 58 3.10 -1.93 1.89
N ARG A 59 3.71 -1.33 2.92
CA ARG A 59 3.05 -1.03 4.18
C ARG A 59 2.41 0.35 4.08
N ARG A 60 1.09 0.44 4.15
CA ARG A 60 0.35 1.70 3.91
C ARG A 60 -0.38 2.18 5.15
N ARG A 61 -0.49 3.49 5.31
CA ARG A 61 -1.17 4.14 6.43
C ARG A 61 -2.44 4.82 5.94
N ASP A 62 -3.51 4.81 6.73
CA ASP A 62 -4.64 5.74 6.56
C ASP A 62 -4.33 7.11 7.20
N ASP A 63 -5.31 8.00 7.29
CA ASP A 63 -5.12 9.31 7.91
C ASP A 63 -4.93 9.27 9.44
N TRP A 64 -5.43 8.23 10.09
CA TRP A 64 -5.50 8.09 11.55
C TRP A 64 -4.31 7.32 12.14
N GLY A 65 -3.40 6.84 11.30
CA GLY A 65 -2.24 6.08 11.75
C GLY A 65 -2.46 4.58 11.82
N ASN A 66 -3.56 4.08 11.26
CA ASN A 66 -3.79 2.65 11.08
C ASN A 66 -2.93 2.16 9.91
N TRP A 67 -2.22 1.05 10.13
CA TRP A 67 -1.28 0.51 9.15
C TRP A 67 -1.79 -0.80 8.56
N PHE A 68 -1.70 -0.91 7.24
CA PHE A 68 -2.13 -2.07 6.47
C PHE A 68 -0.94 -2.71 5.77
N GLY A 69 -0.97 -4.03 5.72
CA GLY A 69 0.01 -4.83 4.98
C GLY A 69 -0.67 -6.04 4.37
N ASN A 70 0.06 -6.79 3.56
CA ASN A 70 -0.42 -7.98 2.92
C ASN A 70 0.72 -8.96 2.57
N ASN A 71 0.34 -10.11 2.04
CA ASN A 71 1.18 -11.04 1.30
C ASN A 71 0.40 -11.58 0.08
N ASN A 72 1.06 -12.40 -0.74
CA ASN A 72 0.48 -12.91 -1.98
C ASN A 72 -0.94 -13.53 -1.85
N PRO A 73 -1.20 -14.46 -0.91
CA PRO A 73 -2.50 -15.12 -0.83
C PRO A 73 -3.59 -14.34 -0.06
N ASN A 74 -3.26 -13.22 0.58
CA ASN A 74 -4.23 -12.48 1.39
C ASN A 74 -4.44 -11.06 0.87
N LEU A 75 -5.71 -10.63 0.78
CA LEU A 75 -6.10 -9.26 0.45
C LEU A 75 -5.34 -8.22 1.28
N GLY A 76 -5.23 -8.48 2.58
CA GLY A 76 -4.45 -7.67 3.50
C GLY A 76 -4.88 -7.90 4.94
N TRP A 77 -4.29 -7.14 5.84
CA TRP A 77 -4.62 -7.09 7.25
C TRP A 77 -4.31 -5.71 7.81
N HIS A 78 -4.98 -5.37 8.91
CA HIS A 78 -4.64 -4.22 9.75
C HIS A 78 -3.63 -4.64 10.83
N TYR A 79 -2.66 -3.77 11.12
CA TYR A 79 -1.70 -3.91 12.20
C TYR A 79 -2.14 -3.15 13.45
N THR A 80 -2.58 -3.86 14.49
CA THR A 80 -3.20 -3.25 15.68
C THR A 80 -2.20 -2.79 16.74
N GLN A 81 -1.00 -3.38 16.83
CA GLN A 81 0.00 -2.99 17.83
C GLN A 81 1.32 -2.53 17.19
N PRO A 82 1.66 -1.24 17.28
CA PRO A 82 3.00 -0.76 16.96
C PRO A 82 4.06 -1.38 17.87
N GLU A 83 5.19 -1.80 17.31
CA GLU A 83 6.22 -2.57 18.03
C GLU A 83 6.86 -1.77 19.18
N HIS A 84 6.92 -0.45 19.05
CA HIS A 84 7.52 0.39 20.08
C HIS A 84 6.75 0.39 21.41
N TYR A 85 5.46 0.04 21.41
CA TYR A 85 4.72 -0.19 22.65
C TYR A 85 5.01 -1.57 23.23
N LEU A 86 5.06 -2.60 22.39
CA LEU A 86 5.37 -3.97 22.81
C LEU A 86 6.77 -4.08 23.43
N ARG A 87 7.75 -3.35 22.88
CA ARG A 87 9.12 -3.30 23.41
C ARG A 87 9.23 -2.72 24.82
N ARG A 88 8.24 -1.97 25.31
CA ARG A 88 8.27 -1.39 26.67
C ARG A 88 8.09 -2.45 27.76
N ASN A 89 7.51 -3.59 27.42
CA ASN A 89 7.38 -4.72 28.33
C ASN A 89 7.79 -6.02 27.62
N PRO A 90 9.04 -6.47 27.75
CA PRO A 90 9.52 -7.69 27.09
C PRO A 90 8.86 -8.97 27.60
N HIS A 91 8.18 -8.92 28.75
CA HIS A 91 7.45 -10.05 29.32
C HIS A 91 5.99 -10.11 28.87
N PHE A 92 5.50 -9.09 28.16
CA PHE A 92 4.15 -9.10 27.61
C PHE A 92 4.08 -9.98 26.36
N VAL A 93 3.30 -11.05 26.44
CA VAL A 93 2.99 -11.91 25.29
C VAL A 93 1.89 -11.23 24.47
N ALA A 94 2.30 -10.50 23.43
CA ALA A 94 1.35 -9.83 22.56
C ALA A 94 0.50 -10.82 21.76
N PRO A 95 -0.80 -10.56 21.55
CA PRO A 95 -1.61 -11.32 20.61
C PRO A 95 -1.10 -11.14 19.17
N SER A 96 -1.65 -11.90 18.22
CA SER A 96 -1.34 -11.72 16.80
C SER A 96 -1.57 -10.25 16.39
N PRO A 97 -0.57 -9.58 15.80
CA PRO A 97 -0.73 -8.20 15.41
C PRO A 97 -1.43 -8.02 14.07
N ARG A 98 -1.73 -9.12 13.36
CA ARG A 98 -2.36 -9.10 12.05
C ARG A 98 -3.83 -9.45 12.22
N HIS A 99 -4.70 -8.50 11.91
CA HIS A 99 -6.14 -8.71 11.84
C HIS A 99 -6.57 -8.73 10.37
N PRO A 100 -6.95 -9.90 9.81
CA PRO A 100 -7.26 -10.04 8.40
C PRO A 100 -8.39 -9.11 7.94
N ILE A 101 -8.19 -8.52 6.77
CA ILE A 101 -9.24 -7.91 5.94
C ILE A 101 -9.79 -9.00 5.00
N GLY A 102 -11.00 -8.82 4.48
CA GLY A 102 -11.68 -9.87 3.69
C GLY A 102 -12.24 -10.97 4.58
N ASN A 103 -12.68 -10.63 5.79
CA ASN A 103 -13.19 -11.54 6.81
C ASN A 103 -14.68 -11.87 6.62
N TYR A 104 -15.07 -12.23 5.40
CA TYR A 104 -16.42 -12.61 5.02
C TYR A 104 -16.42 -13.72 3.96
N SER A 105 -17.57 -14.37 3.76
CA SER A 105 -17.71 -15.46 2.80
C SER A 105 -17.36 -15.02 1.37
N ARG A 106 -16.63 -15.86 0.63
CA ARG A 106 -16.19 -15.61 -0.76
C ARG A 106 -15.32 -14.35 -0.96
N SER A 107 -14.72 -13.79 0.08
CA SER A 107 -13.84 -12.61 -0.03
C SER A 107 -12.66 -12.80 -1.01
N GLN A 108 -12.15 -14.03 -1.10
CA GLN A 108 -11.03 -14.38 -1.98
C GLN A 108 -11.42 -14.49 -3.46
N GLN A 109 -12.71 -14.52 -3.80
CA GLN A 109 -13.16 -14.66 -5.18
C GLN A 109 -12.80 -13.43 -6.01
N ILE A 110 -12.31 -13.61 -7.24
CA ILE A 110 -12.00 -12.54 -8.20
C ILE A 110 -12.84 -12.68 -9.47
N ASN A 111 -13.48 -11.59 -9.86
CA ASN A 111 -14.32 -11.49 -11.05
C ASN A 111 -13.59 -10.71 -12.16
N HIS A 112 -12.61 -11.36 -12.79
CA HIS A 112 -11.81 -10.80 -13.88
C HIS A 112 -12.50 -10.91 -15.24
N ILE A 113 -12.10 -10.09 -16.21
CA ILE A 113 -12.71 -10.03 -17.55
C ILE A 113 -11.77 -10.44 -18.69
N SER A 114 -10.46 -10.43 -18.46
CA SER A 114 -9.45 -10.92 -19.40
C SER A 114 -9.40 -12.45 -19.39
N LYS A 115 -8.82 -13.07 -20.43
CA LYS A 115 -8.45 -14.49 -20.33
C LYS A 115 -7.28 -14.60 -19.34
N PRO A 116 -7.41 -15.30 -18.21
CA PRO A 116 -6.30 -15.43 -17.27
C PRO A 116 -5.24 -16.32 -17.90
N HIS A 117 -3.99 -15.86 -17.84
CA HIS A 117 -2.85 -16.70 -18.21
C HIS A 117 -2.69 -17.82 -17.18
N GLN A 118 -2.43 -19.02 -17.66
CA GLN A 118 -2.19 -20.16 -16.78
C GLN A 118 -0.97 -19.84 -15.92
N ARG A 119 -1.17 -19.85 -14.60
CA ARG A 119 -0.05 -19.79 -13.67
C ARG A 119 0.66 -21.13 -13.64
N PHE A 120 1.98 -21.09 -13.61
CA PHE A 120 2.80 -22.30 -13.44
C PHE A 120 2.85 -22.71 -11.97
N SER A 121 2.77 -21.73 -11.05
CA SER A 121 2.65 -21.93 -9.61
C SER A 121 1.23 -21.60 -9.13
N GLY A 122 0.37 -22.62 -8.99
CA GLY A 122 -0.99 -22.45 -8.42
C GLY A 122 -2.14 -23.13 -9.16
N VAL A 123 -1.91 -24.33 -9.72
CA VAL A 123 -2.98 -25.15 -10.33
C VAL A 123 -4.14 -25.31 -9.35
N GLY A 124 -5.37 -24.95 -9.76
CA GLY A 124 -6.59 -25.07 -8.95
C GLY A 124 -7.04 -23.83 -8.19
N THR A 125 -6.25 -22.74 -8.18
CA THR A 125 -6.63 -21.46 -7.52
C THR A 125 -7.37 -20.49 -8.45
N TYR A 126 -8.07 -21.04 -9.44
CA TYR A 126 -8.74 -20.26 -10.48
C TYR A 126 -9.83 -19.38 -9.84
N HIS A 127 -9.89 -18.11 -10.22
CA HIS A 127 -10.76 -17.08 -9.63
C HIS A 127 -10.49 -16.77 -8.15
N GLN A 128 -9.32 -17.06 -7.59
CA GLN A 128 -8.98 -16.70 -6.21
C GLN A 128 -7.76 -15.77 -6.10
N ILE A 129 -7.75 -14.89 -5.09
CA ILE A 129 -6.60 -14.05 -4.74
C ILE A 129 -5.38 -14.91 -4.46
N THR A 130 -4.32 -14.60 -5.20
CA THR A 130 -3.09 -15.41 -5.23
C THR A 130 -1.84 -14.52 -5.41
N ALA A 131 -2.03 -13.24 -5.69
CA ALA A 131 -0.95 -12.25 -5.76
C ALA A 131 -1.50 -10.86 -5.38
N ALA A 132 -2.27 -10.76 -4.29
CA ALA A 132 -2.65 -9.45 -3.78
C ALA A 132 -1.38 -8.62 -3.48
N ASN A 133 -1.46 -7.32 -3.73
CA ASN A 133 -0.39 -6.38 -3.38
C ASN A 133 -0.95 -4.96 -3.16
N SER A 134 -0.12 -4.13 -2.53
CA SER A 134 -0.38 -2.70 -2.31
C SER A 134 -1.73 -2.39 -1.66
N PRO A 135 -2.05 -2.93 -0.46
CA PRO A 135 -3.27 -2.61 0.27
C PRO A 135 -3.27 -1.14 0.66
N THR A 136 -3.98 -0.31 -0.10
CA THR A 136 -3.85 1.15 -0.07
C THR A 136 -5.13 1.78 0.43
N PRO A 137 -5.16 2.31 1.66
CA PRO A 137 -6.25 3.13 2.12
C PRO A 137 -6.40 4.34 1.20
N TYR A 138 -7.62 4.63 0.80
CA TYR A 138 -7.92 5.81 0.04
C TYR A 138 -7.97 7.02 0.97
N ARG A 139 -7.22 8.07 0.62
CA ARG A 139 -7.00 9.24 1.49
C ARG A 139 -7.39 10.51 0.78
N ASP A 140 -8.61 10.51 0.25
CA ASP A 140 -9.22 11.63 -0.45
C ASP A 140 -10.75 11.44 -0.49
N GLU A 141 -11.47 12.30 -1.22
CA GLU A 141 -12.93 12.32 -1.29
C GLU A 141 -13.48 12.13 -2.72
N LEU A 142 -12.60 12.01 -3.74
CA LEU A 142 -13.00 12.00 -5.16
C LEU A 142 -13.92 10.82 -5.52
N PHE A 143 -13.85 9.70 -4.80
CA PHE A 143 -14.74 8.55 -4.99
C PHE A 143 -16.08 8.64 -4.23
N GLY A 144 -16.42 9.82 -3.70
CA GLY A 144 -17.73 10.10 -3.11
C GLY A 144 -17.87 9.65 -1.66
N GLU A 145 -19.10 9.32 -1.26
CA GLU A 145 -19.42 8.92 0.11
C GLU A 145 -18.58 7.71 0.54
N GLN A 146 -18.20 7.68 1.82
CA GLN A 146 -17.41 6.59 2.42
C GLN A 146 -16.00 6.43 1.83
N SER A 147 -15.52 7.39 1.05
CA SER A 147 -14.16 7.38 0.48
C SER A 147 -13.08 7.07 1.52
N SER A 148 -13.16 7.66 2.72
CA SER A 148 -12.22 7.42 3.83
C SER A 148 -12.19 5.97 4.35
N ARG A 149 -13.16 5.15 3.94
CA ARG A 149 -13.29 3.74 4.31
C ARG A 149 -12.87 2.78 3.19
N HIS A 150 -12.51 3.30 2.00
CA HIS A 150 -12.06 2.45 0.91
C HIS A 150 -10.62 1.96 1.15
N LEU A 151 -10.42 0.66 0.96
CA LEU A 151 -9.11 0.03 0.84
C LEU A 151 -9.01 -0.58 -0.56
N PHE A 152 -8.05 -0.13 -1.35
CA PHE A 152 -7.79 -0.67 -2.69
C PHE A 152 -6.65 -1.69 -2.65
N ILE A 153 -6.79 -2.80 -3.36
CA ILE A 153 -5.80 -3.88 -3.43
C ILE A 153 -5.63 -4.27 -4.89
N SER A 154 -4.40 -4.25 -5.40
CA SER A 154 -4.13 -4.72 -6.75
C SER A 154 -3.91 -6.22 -6.78
N ALA A 155 -4.42 -6.88 -7.82
CA ALA A 155 -4.29 -8.31 -8.05
C ALA A 155 -3.80 -8.55 -9.49
N PRO A 156 -2.50 -8.36 -9.77
CA PRO A 156 -1.94 -8.37 -11.12
C PRO A 156 -2.16 -9.67 -11.88
N ALA A 157 -2.26 -10.80 -11.19
CA ALA A 157 -2.46 -12.09 -11.82
C ALA A 157 -3.76 -12.21 -12.60
N TYR A 158 -4.77 -11.47 -12.16
CA TYR A 158 -6.10 -11.43 -12.76
C TYR A 158 -6.41 -10.06 -13.35
N ASN A 159 -5.39 -9.20 -13.51
CA ASN A 159 -5.50 -7.91 -14.20
C ASN A 159 -6.57 -6.98 -13.58
N VAL A 160 -6.73 -7.02 -12.25
CA VAL A 160 -7.78 -6.26 -11.54
C VAL A 160 -7.26 -5.45 -10.36
N VAL A 161 -8.05 -4.48 -9.93
CA VAL A 161 -7.96 -3.81 -8.64
C VAL A 161 -9.26 -4.07 -7.87
N ARG A 162 -9.12 -4.66 -6.68
CA ARG A 162 -10.20 -4.87 -5.71
C ARG A 162 -10.40 -3.61 -4.87
N ARG A 163 -11.66 -3.30 -4.55
CA ARG A 163 -12.05 -2.36 -3.51
C ARG A 163 -12.72 -3.10 -2.36
N GLU A 164 -12.23 -2.85 -1.16
CA GLU A 164 -12.84 -3.27 0.10
C GLU A 164 -13.38 -2.04 0.82
N LEU A 165 -14.55 -2.17 1.45
CA LEU A 165 -15.12 -1.15 2.33
C LEU A 165 -14.85 -1.56 3.78
N LEU A 166 -13.99 -0.80 4.46
CA LEU A 166 -13.63 -1.05 5.86
C LEU A 166 -14.75 -0.58 6.79
N LYS A 167 -15.01 -1.32 7.86
CA LYS A 167 -15.91 -0.92 8.95
C LYS A 167 -15.16 -1.07 10.28
N PRO A 168 -15.07 -0.02 11.10
CA PRO A 168 -14.47 -0.14 12.43
C PRO A 168 -15.11 -1.27 13.24
N ASP A 169 -14.28 -2.07 13.89
CA ASP A 169 -14.65 -3.17 14.76
C ASP A 169 -13.65 -3.23 15.93
N GLY A 170 -14.01 -2.58 17.05
CA GLY A 170 -13.11 -2.36 18.18
C GLY A 170 -11.86 -1.57 17.77
N ILE A 171 -10.67 -2.14 18.01
CA ILE A 171 -9.38 -1.55 17.66
C ILE A 171 -8.91 -1.87 16.22
N THR A 172 -9.76 -2.55 15.45
CA THR A 172 -9.44 -2.99 14.09
C THR A 172 -10.62 -2.76 13.14
N PHE A 173 -10.61 -3.43 11.99
CA PHE A 173 -11.62 -3.33 10.96
C PHE A 173 -12.14 -4.70 10.56
N SER A 174 -13.44 -4.77 10.31
CA SER A 174 -14.01 -5.73 9.37
C SER A 174 -14.04 -5.11 7.97
N SER A 175 -14.21 -5.92 6.93
CA SER A 175 -14.45 -5.40 5.59
C SER A 175 -15.56 -6.13 4.86
N SER A 176 -16.01 -5.51 3.78
CA SER A 176 -16.95 -6.08 2.82
C SER A 176 -16.65 -5.55 1.42
N ARG A 177 -16.89 -6.37 0.40
CA ARG A 177 -16.88 -5.89 -0.99
C ARG A 177 -18.17 -5.14 -1.29
N PRO A 178 -18.13 -3.83 -1.59
CA PRO A 178 -19.34 -3.04 -1.82
C PRO A 178 -20.11 -3.48 -3.07
N GLU A 179 -19.44 -4.06 -4.07
CA GLU A 179 -20.07 -4.59 -5.29
C GLU A 179 -20.74 -5.96 -5.07
N GLY A 180 -20.57 -6.60 -3.90
CA GLY A 180 -21.03 -7.96 -3.63
C GLY A 180 -20.17 -9.05 -4.26
N ALA A 181 -20.38 -10.31 -3.84
CA ALA A 181 -19.53 -11.43 -4.25
C ALA A 181 -19.51 -11.68 -5.77
N ASP A 182 -20.65 -11.46 -6.42
CA ASP A 182 -20.84 -11.68 -7.87
C ASP A 182 -20.76 -10.36 -8.69
N GLY A 183 -20.46 -9.23 -8.04
CA GLY A 183 -20.28 -7.94 -8.70
C GLY A 183 -18.94 -7.81 -9.42
N GLN A 184 -18.78 -6.74 -10.20
CA GLN A 184 -17.52 -6.47 -10.91
C GLN A 184 -16.40 -6.08 -9.95
N GLU A 185 -15.14 -6.24 -10.36
CA GLU A 185 -14.00 -5.62 -9.66
C GLU A 185 -14.06 -4.10 -9.85
N PHE A 186 -13.49 -3.34 -8.91
CA PHE A 186 -13.44 -1.88 -9.01
C PHE A 186 -12.77 -1.43 -10.31
N LEU A 187 -11.70 -2.13 -10.72
CA LEU A 187 -11.13 -2.02 -12.05
C LEU A 187 -10.79 -3.43 -12.53
N ALA A 188 -11.23 -3.76 -13.75
CA ALA A 188 -10.84 -4.98 -14.44
C ALA A 188 -10.41 -4.62 -15.86
N SER A 189 -9.24 -5.09 -16.29
CA SER A 189 -8.73 -4.85 -17.64
C SER A 189 -9.05 -6.00 -18.58
N SER A 190 -9.40 -5.70 -19.83
CA SER A 190 -9.48 -6.68 -20.92
C SER A 190 -8.10 -7.05 -21.47
N ASP A 191 -7.10 -6.20 -21.23
CA ASP A 191 -5.70 -6.46 -21.55
C ASP A 191 -5.10 -7.42 -20.51
N SER A 192 -4.86 -8.67 -20.93
CA SER A 192 -4.30 -9.73 -20.08
C SER A 192 -2.86 -9.47 -19.60
N TRP A 193 -2.18 -8.43 -20.10
CA TRP A 193 -0.84 -8.04 -19.69
C TRP A 193 -0.85 -6.83 -18.74
N PHE A 194 -2.02 -6.28 -18.41
CA PHE A 194 -2.18 -5.27 -17.36
C PHE A 194 -1.88 -5.89 -15.99
N ARG A 195 -0.77 -5.50 -15.36
CA ARG A 195 -0.32 -6.05 -14.08
C ARG A 195 -0.15 -4.91 -13.07
N PRO A 196 -1.22 -4.44 -12.41
CA PRO A 196 -1.10 -3.40 -11.39
C PRO A 196 -0.27 -3.90 -10.20
N VAL A 197 0.74 -3.14 -9.79
CA VAL A 197 1.68 -3.53 -8.72
C VAL A 197 1.79 -2.53 -7.59
N THR A 198 1.40 -1.27 -7.83
CA THR A 198 1.45 -0.23 -6.80
C THR A 198 0.28 0.72 -6.99
N LEU A 199 -0.42 0.98 -5.90
CA LEU A 199 -1.53 1.93 -5.83
C LEU A 199 -1.14 3.10 -4.92
N LYS A 200 -1.52 4.32 -5.27
CA LYS A 200 -1.39 5.52 -4.43
C LYS A 200 -2.60 6.40 -4.64
N THR A 201 -3.09 7.03 -3.57
CA THR A 201 -3.98 8.18 -3.72
C THR A 201 -3.14 9.35 -4.24
N GLY A 202 -3.54 9.92 -5.37
CA GLY A 202 -2.82 11.01 -6.03
C GLY A 202 -3.04 12.37 -5.36
N PRO A 203 -2.18 13.36 -5.68
CA PRO A 203 -2.33 14.75 -5.21
C PRO A 203 -3.64 15.41 -5.65
N ASP A 204 -4.21 14.93 -6.75
CA ASP A 204 -5.44 15.37 -7.38
C ASP A 204 -6.69 14.59 -6.92
N GLY A 205 -6.50 13.61 -6.03
CA GLY A 205 -7.52 12.74 -5.47
C GLY A 205 -7.82 11.47 -6.28
N ALA A 206 -7.29 11.34 -7.51
CA ALA A 206 -7.45 10.11 -8.29
C ALA A 206 -6.70 8.93 -7.66
N LEU A 207 -7.09 7.69 -7.99
CA LEU A 207 -6.28 6.52 -7.71
C LEU A 207 -5.21 6.37 -8.80
N TRP A 208 -3.95 6.51 -8.41
CA TRP A 208 -2.80 6.32 -9.29
C TRP A 208 -2.32 4.87 -9.20
N ILE A 209 -2.10 4.26 -10.36
CA ILE A 209 -1.74 2.84 -10.47
C ILE A 209 -0.47 2.74 -11.31
N ALA A 210 0.58 2.14 -10.75
CA ALA A 210 1.72 1.69 -11.53
C ALA A 210 1.43 0.26 -12.03
N ASP A 211 1.41 0.12 -13.35
CA ASP A 211 1.34 -1.15 -14.06
C ASP A 211 2.71 -1.42 -14.69
N PHE A 212 3.38 -2.50 -14.27
CA PHE A 212 4.71 -2.85 -14.80
C PHE A 212 4.64 -3.65 -16.11
N TYR A 213 3.44 -3.98 -16.58
CA TYR A 213 3.10 -4.58 -17.87
C TYR A 213 3.97 -5.79 -18.29
N ARG A 214 3.48 -7.01 -18.03
CA ARG A 214 4.18 -8.25 -18.44
C ARG A 214 3.23 -9.37 -18.81
N LEU A 215 3.64 -10.15 -19.81
CA LEU A 215 2.99 -11.42 -20.15
C LEU A 215 3.05 -12.39 -18.95
N VAL A 216 4.27 -12.71 -18.50
CA VAL A 216 4.51 -13.62 -17.38
C VAL A 216 4.71 -12.84 -16.10
N LEU A 217 3.89 -13.15 -15.09
CA LEU A 217 3.93 -12.51 -13.78
C LEU A 217 5.01 -13.16 -12.87
N GLU A 218 5.15 -14.48 -12.95
CA GLU A 218 6.06 -15.26 -12.12
C GLU A 218 7.51 -14.84 -12.28
N HIS A 219 8.27 -14.97 -11.18
CA HIS A 219 9.71 -14.92 -11.26
C HIS A 219 10.20 -16.15 -12.06
N PRO A 220 11.22 -16.02 -12.92
CA PRO A 220 11.71 -17.13 -13.73
C PRO A 220 12.09 -18.38 -12.93
N GLU A 221 12.60 -18.22 -11.71
CA GLU A 221 12.92 -19.31 -10.77
C GLU A 221 11.72 -20.24 -10.44
N TRP A 222 10.48 -19.76 -10.63
CA TRP A 222 9.25 -20.53 -10.41
C TRP A 222 8.65 -21.10 -11.70
N ILE A 223 9.35 -20.96 -12.81
CA ILE A 223 8.97 -21.49 -14.13
C ILE A 223 9.88 -22.69 -14.42
N PRO A 224 9.34 -23.86 -14.75
CA PRO A 224 10.15 -25.00 -15.17
C PRO A 224 11.10 -24.62 -16.32
N ASP A 225 12.38 -25.04 -16.23
CA ASP A 225 13.44 -24.67 -17.20
C ASP A 225 13.07 -25.01 -18.65
N ASP A 226 12.33 -26.09 -18.87
CA ASP A 226 11.85 -26.52 -20.18
C ASP A 226 10.81 -25.56 -20.75
N VAL A 227 10.00 -24.92 -19.91
CA VAL A 227 9.02 -23.88 -20.30
C VAL A 227 9.71 -22.54 -20.52
N GLU A 228 10.65 -22.15 -19.65
CA GLU A 228 11.36 -20.86 -19.77
C GLU A 228 12.06 -20.72 -21.14
N ARG A 229 12.65 -21.80 -21.65
CA ARG A 229 13.37 -21.81 -22.95
C ARG A 229 12.51 -21.44 -24.15
N TYR A 230 11.19 -21.66 -24.09
CA TYR A 230 10.27 -21.39 -25.19
C TYR A 230 9.44 -20.12 -25.01
N HIS A 231 9.61 -19.39 -23.90
CA HIS A 231 8.84 -18.20 -23.60
C HIS A 231 9.73 -17.00 -23.27
N ASN A 232 9.46 -15.85 -23.91
CA ASN A 232 10.03 -14.59 -23.44
C ASN A 232 9.34 -14.17 -22.14
N VAL A 233 9.87 -14.65 -21.00
CA VAL A 233 9.32 -14.37 -19.66
C VAL A 233 9.30 -12.88 -19.35
N ARG A 234 10.15 -12.06 -19.98
CA ARG A 234 10.21 -10.59 -19.79
C ARG A 234 9.38 -9.80 -20.81
N ALA A 235 8.61 -10.45 -21.68
CA ALA A 235 7.81 -9.77 -22.69
C ALA A 235 6.93 -8.65 -22.07
N GLY A 236 7.11 -7.43 -22.58
CA GLY A 236 6.41 -6.23 -22.13
C GLY A 236 7.10 -5.39 -21.06
N SER A 237 8.21 -5.86 -20.45
CA SER A 237 8.83 -5.15 -19.31
C SER A 237 9.31 -3.72 -19.59
N ASP A 238 9.40 -3.33 -20.86
CA ASP A 238 9.72 -2.00 -21.38
C ASP A 238 8.50 -1.08 -21.57
N ARG A 239 7.28 -1.58 -21.30
CA ARG A 239 6.01 -0.90 -21.60
C ARG A 239 5.18 -0.62 -20.36
N GLY A 240 5.83 -0.39 -19.22
CA GLY A 240 5.17 0.02 -17.98
C GLY A 240 4.31 1.28 -18.17
N ARG A 241 3.25 1.40 -17.37
CA ARG A 241 2.22 2.43 -17.50
C ARG A 241 1.89 3.02 -16.14
N ILE A 242 1.48 4.29 -16.15
CA ILE A 242 0.85 4.94 -15.00
C ILE A 242 -0.59 5.24 -15.38
N TYR A 243 -1.54 4.66 -14.67
CA TYR A 243 -2.94 5.00 -14.80
C TYR A 243 -3.36 5.99 -13.72
N ARG A 244 -4.30 6.85 -14.08
CA ARG A 244 -4.96 7.81 -13.19
C ARG A 244 -6.46 7.56 -13.30
N VAL A 245 -7.06 7.01 -12.25
CA VAL A 245 -8.45 6.53 -12.22
C VAL A 245 -9.32 7.44 -11.36
N TYR A 246 -10.44 7.88 -11.90
CA TYR A 246 -11.42 8.76 -11.25
C TYR A 246 -12.81 8.59 -11.90
N PRO A 247 -13.91 8.98 -11.25
CA PRO A 247 -15.26 8.88 -11.82
C PRO A 247 -15.45 9.78 -13.04
N ASP A 248 -16.13 9.30 -14.08
CA ASP A 248 -16.38 10.07 -15.32
C ASP A 248 -17.11 11.40 -15.07
N SER A 249 -18.02 11.41 -14.08
CA SER A 249 -18.81 12.59 -13.70
C SER A 249 -18.04 13.65 -12.92
N THR A 250 -16.78 13.37 -12.54
CA THR A 250 -16.03 14.21 -11.59
C THR A 250 -14.67 14.56 -12.16
N LYS A 251 -14.35 15.86 -12.16
CA LYS A 251 -13.02 16.32 -12.57
C LYS A 251 -12.04 16.26 -11.39
N PRO A 252 -10.86 15.62 -11.52
CA PRO A 252 -9.85 15.67 -10.48
C PRO A 252 -9.39 17.10 -10.19
N ARG A 253 -9.00 17.36 -8.94
CA ARG A 253 -8.51 18.68 -8.52
C ARG A 253 -7.15 19.00 -9.17
N PRO A 254 -6.78 20.27 -9.33
CA PRO A 254 -5.43 20.64 -9.75
C PRO A 254 -4.37 20.16 -8.74
N ILE A 255 -3.23 19.70 -9.24
CA ILE A 255 -2.10 19.31 -8.38
C ILE A 255 -1.47 20.58 -7.79
N PRO A 256 -1.42 20.74 -6.45
CA PRO A 256 -0.92 21.96 -5.85
C PRO A 256 0.60 22.05 -5.94
N ASN A 257 1.13 23.24 -6.25
CA ASN A 257 2.54 23.55 -6.06
C ASN A 257 2.78 23.96 -4.60
N LEU A 258 3.43 23.08 -3.83
CA LEU A 258 3.73 23.30 -2.41
C LEU A 258 5.12 23.91 -2.17
N ALA A 259 6.05 23.76 -3.12
CA ALA A 259 7.46 24.15 -2.92
C ALA A 259 7.62 25.65 -2.65
N GLY A 260 6.84 26.49 -3.34
CA GLY A 260 6.90 27.96 -3.23
C GLY A 260 6.03 28.57 -2.12
N LYS A 261 5.31 27.77 -1.32
CA LYS A 261 4.41 28.32 -0.28
C LYS A 261 5.20 28.85 0.92
N THR A 262 4.72 29.92 1.56
CA THR A 262 5.22 30.39 2.87
C THR A 262 4.85 29.41 4.00
N THR A 263 5.44 29.56 5.19
CA THR A 263 5.09 28.74 6.36
C THR A 263 3.60 28.84 6.69
N ALA A 264 3.04 30.05 6.74
CA ALA A 264 1.60 30.27 6.94
C ALA A 264 0.74 29.56 5.87
N GLN A 265 1.13 29.65 4.59
CA GLN A 265 0.42 29.00 3.49
C GLN A 265 0.52 27.47 3.52
N LEU A 266 1.63 26.92 4.04
CA LEU A 266 1.78 25.50 4.27
C LEU A 266 0.89 25.05 5.42
N VAL A 267 0.87 25.75 6.55
CA VAL A 267 -0.03 25.42 7.68
C VAL A 267 -1.49 25.41 7.22
N ALA A 268 -1.94 26.44 6.49
CA ALA A 268 -3.28 26.46 5.91
C ALA A 268 -3.53 25.29 4.93
N ALA A 269 -2.50 24.82 4.22
CA ALA A 269 -2.60 23.71 3.27
C ALA A 269 -2.72 22.33 3.95
N LEU A 270 -2.59 22.23 5.28
CA LEU A 270 -2.93 21.01 6.05
C LEU A 270 -4.43 20.71 6.03
N ASP A 271 -5.28 21.74 5.88
CA ASP A 271 -6.73 21.60 5.75
C ASP A 271 -7.14 21.26 4.29
N SER A 272 -6.49 20.23 3.74
CA SER A 272 -6.80 19.68 2.43
C SER A 272 -7.42 18.30 2.61
N PRO A 273 -8.40 17.89 1.77
CA PRO A 273 -8.91 16.52 1.76
C PRO A 273 -7.87 15.51 1.26
N SER A 274 -6.82 15.94 0.56
CA SER A 274 -5.78 15.06 0.02
C SER A 274 -4.75 14.66 1.06
N GLY A 275 -4.69 13.36 1.37
CA GLY A 275 -3.67 12.79 2.25
C GLY A 275 -2.25 12.98 1.73
N TRP A 276 -2.05 12.97 0.40
CA TRP A 276 -0.75 13.29 -0.20
C TRP A 276 -0.32 14.72 0.12
N GLN A 277 -1.25 15.68 0.02
CA GLN A 277 -0.97 17.08 0.31
C GLN A 277 -0.63 17.24 1.78
N ARG A 278 -1.45 16.69 2.69
CA ARG A 278 -1.20 16.73 4.14
C ARG A 278 0.18 16.18 4.51
N ASP A 279 0.52 14.98 4.02
CA ASP A 279 1.81 14.36 4.31
C ASP A 279 2.99 15.16 3.71
N THR A 280 2.81 15.77 2.53
CA THR A 280 3.86 16.57 1.89
C THR A 280 4.06 17.90 2.60
N VAL A 281 2.97 18.55 3.01
CA VAL A 281 2.99 19.78 3.82
C VAL A 281 3.66 19.51 5.17
N GLN A 282 3.31 18.41 5.85
CA GLN A 282 3.96 17.99 7.11
C GLN A 282 5.48 17.87 6.91
N LYS A 283 5.94 17.15 5.88
CA LYS A 283 7.37 17.00 5.57
C LYS A 283 8.05 18.36 5.37
N LEU A 284 7.45 19.24 4.57
CA LEU A 284 8.01 20.57 4.30
C LEU A 284 8.10 21.43 5.56
N LEU A 285 7.07 21.41 6.42
CA LEU A 285 7.07 22.13 7.69
C LEU A 285 8.15 21.61 8.64
N VAL A 286 8.28 20.29 8.78
CA VAL A 286 9.31 19.64 9.61
C VAL A 286 10.71 19.97 9.10
N GLN A 287 10.93 19.90 7.79
CA GLN A 287 12.22 20.22 7.16
C GLN A 287 12.59 21.70 7.34
N ARG A 288 11.62 22.62 7.26
CA ARG A 288 11.86 24.05 7.49
C ARG A 288 12.18 24.35 8.95
N ASN A 289 11.57 23.62 9.89
CA ASN A 289 11.70 23.84 11.33
C ASN A 289 11.49 25.32 11.73
N ASP A 290 10.62 26.01 11.02
CA ASP A 290 10.28 27.41 11.23
C ASP A 290 9.30 27.52 12.40
N LYS A 291 9.74 28.15 13.50
CA LYS A 291 8.95 28.29 14.73
C LYS A 291 7.71 29.17 14.57
N SER A 292 7.64 29.99 13.51
CA SER A 292 6.43 30.77 13.23
C SER A 292 5.22 29.90 12.90
N ALA A 293 5.42 28.63 12.50
CA ALA A 293 4.33 27.69 12.22
C ALA A 293 3.34 27.55 13.39
N ASP A 294 3.84 27.58 14.63
CA ASP A 294 3.03 27.44 15.85
C ASP A 294 1.95 28.54 15.95
N THR A 295 2.24 29.75 15.46
CA THR A 295 1.30 30.88 15.49
C THR A 295 0.15 30.72 14.48
N HIS A 296 0.26 29.78 13.55
CA HIS A 296 -0.73 29.53 12.51
C HIS A 296 -1.55 28.26 12.74
N LEU A 297 -1.20 27.43 13.73
CA LEU A 297 -1.84 26.13 14.05
C LEU A 297 -3.09 26.26 14.95
N ALA A 298 -3.81 27.38 14.86
CA ALA A 298 -4.96 27.70 15.71
C ALA A 298 -6.16 26.76 15.52
#